data_AF-A0A8H8ILY3-F1
#
_entry.id   AF-A0A8H8ILY3-F1
#
_cell.length_a   1.000
_cell.length_b   1.000
_cell.length_c   1.000
_cell.angle_alpha   90.00
_cell.angle_beta   90.00
_cell.angle_gamma   90.00
#
_symmetry.space_group_name_H-M   'P 1'
#
loop_
_entity.id
_entity.type
_entity.pdbx_description
1 polymer ?
#
loop_
_entity_poly.entity_id
_entity_poly.type
_entity_poly.pdbx_seq_one_letter_code
_entity_poly.pdbx_strand_id
1 'polypeptide(L)'
;MSQSQATSQRPLRILSFDGGGVRGVSSLLILKEIMFRLNLKRKDQNLRDLEPWEAFDMICGTSTGGLIAIMLGRLHMPVEKAIEAYAALAKYVFGSTNWFWQEGSFDAGKLEKAIKLLVGMYAVPEPHAELKQLLKSEREDISQRHIDIGNNVRMMRSGQDDPPQCRVFVCAMMASNMAHPTRFRTYQVDANPTPNCYIWQAARATSAAPTFFKPASIEEHGISMTFLDGGLRCNNPIRELLDEASSYKPFKGRPVSCILSIGTGKRGTASLSGAGIIPKLQLLGVINMLKKIALDCEKVEQDVANQLKATPNTYFRFNVDHGLQKIGLQEWDAMDDLVQHTNAYKEGHDVSSAIDRAVSSLMRTEWSDMITIERAAGLCGTR
;
A
#
# COMPACT_ATOMS: atom_id res chain seq x y z
N MET A 1 -38.01 -9.97 -22.23
CA MET A 1 -36.79 -10.76 -22.57
C MET A 1 -35.70 -9.73 -22.84
N SER A 2 -34.58 -9.65 -22.13
CA SER A 2 -33.76 -10.68 -21.50
C SER A 2 -33.08 -10.17 -20.21
N GLN A 3 -33.24 -10.94 -19.13
CA GLN A 3 -32.50 -10.80 -17.85
C GLN A 3 -31.19 -11.61 -17.87
N SER A 4 -30.49 -11.73 -19.00
CA SER A 4 -29.47 -12.81 -19.16
C SER A 4 -28.05 -12.35 -19.54
N GLN A 5 -27.58 -11.18 -19.08
CA GLN A 5 -26.20 -10.74 -19.33
C GLN A 5 -25.35 -10.41 -18.08
N ALA A 6 -25.87 -10.62 -16.86
CA ALA A 6 -25.19 -10.19 -15.63
C ALA A 6 -24.41 -11.27 -14.86
N THR A 7 -24.11 -12.45 -15.41
CA THR A 7 -23.66 -13.62 -14.61
C THR A 7 -22.29 -14.21 -14.97
N SER A 8 -21.33 -13.47 -15.56
CA SER A 8 -19.99 -14.04 -15.86
C SER A 8 -18.80 -13.49 -15.04
N GLN A 9 -18.97 -12.44 -14.24
CA GLN A 9 -17.87 -11.88 -13.45
C GLN A 9 -17.97 -12.26 -11.97
N ARG A 10 -16.84 -12.62 -11.34
CA ARG A 10 -16.79 -12.81 -9.89
C ARG A 10 -17.10 -11.50 -9.14
N PRO A 11 -17.60 -11.55 -7.89
CA PRO A 11 -17.71 -10.38 -7.04
C PRO A 11 -16.38 -9.63 -6.86
N LEU A 12 -16.47 -8.34 -6.58
CA LEU A 12 -15.33 -7.47 -6.33
C LEU A 12 -14.62 -7.85 -5.03
N ARG A 13 -13.29 -7.77 -5.08
CA ARG A 13 -12.38 -7.95 -3.96
C ARG A 13 -11.41 -6.77 -3.95
N ILE A 14 -11.39 -6.00 -2.89
CA ILE A 14 -10.59 -4.77 -2.80
C ILE A 14 -9.72 -4.77 -1.55
N LEU A 15 -8.52 -4.22 -1.67
CA LEU A 15 -7.46 -4.29 -0.65
C LEU A 15 -6.82 -2.92 -0.40
N SER A 16 -6.70 -2.50 0.85
CA SER A 16 -5.99 -1.28 1.26
C SER A 16 -4.84 -1.57 2.23
N PHE A 17 -3.71 -0.89 2.05
CA PHE A 17 -2.58 -0.91 2.97
C PHE A 17 -2.33 0.44 3.65
N ASP A 18 -2.16 0.41 4.96
CA ASP A 18 -1.81 1.59 5.73
C ASP A 18 -0.36 2.06 5.53
N GLY A 19 -0.13 3.35 5.81
CA GLY A 19 1.22 3.87 6.01
C GLY A 19 1.82 3.47 7.37
N GLY A 20 3.16 3.37 7.45
CA GLY A 20 3.79 2.91 8.68
C GLY A 20 5.31 2.74 8.75
N GLY A 21 6.08 3.25 7.79
CA GLY A 21 7.53 3.05 7.76
C GLY A 21 7.91 1.57 7.69
N VAL A 22 9.05 1.18 8.28
CA VAL A 22 9.57 -0.20 8.29
C VAL A 22 8.54 -1.27 8.69
N ARG A 23 7.49 -0.88 9.41
CA ARG A 23 6.41 -1.77 9.84
C ARG A 23 5.52 -2.30 8.71
N GLY A 24 5.72 -1.85 7.47
CA GLY A 24 5.11 -2.45 6.28
C GLY A 24 5.38 -3.95 6.12
N VAL A 25 6.51 -4.45 6.67
CA VAL A 25 6.79 -5.89 6.72
C VAL A 25 5.66 -6.64 7.43
N SER A 26 5.09 -6.08 8.50
CA SER A 26 3.97 -6.70 9.23
C SER A 26 2.77 -6.88 8.32
N SER A 27 2.43 -5.87 7.53
CA SER A 27 1.30 -5.92 6.60
C SER A 27 1.51 -6.98 5.51
N LEU A 28 2.74 -7.09 4.98
CA LEU A 28 3.09 -8.13 4.00
C LEU A 28 3.03 -9.54 4.60
N LEU A 29 3.47 -9.73 5.85
CA LEU A 29 3.40 -11.01 6.55
C LEU A 29 1.96 -11.46 6.83
N ILE A 30 1.05 -10.51 7.11
CA ILE A 30 -0.39 -10.79 7.23
C ILE A 30 -0.96 -11.18 5.87
N LEU A 31 -0.64 -10.43 4.81
CA LEU A 31 -1.09 -10.77 3.45
C LEU A 31 -0.58 -12.13 3.01
N LYS A 32 0.69 -12.45 3.31
CA LYS A 32 1.30 -13.76 2.99
C LYS A 32 0.48 -14.90 3.58
N GLU A 33 0.07 -14.77 4.84
CA GLU A 33 -0.77 -15.79 5.50
C GLU A 33 -2.15 -15.93 4.84
N ILE A 34 -2.79 -14.81 4.51
CA ILE A 34 -4.09 -14.81 3.80
C ILE A 34 -3.96 -15.48 2.43
N MET A 35 -2.94 -15.11 1.64
CA MET A 35 -2.71 -15.67 0.31
C MET A 35 -2.32 -17.16 0.37
N PHE A 36 -1.52 -17.56 1.37
CA PHE A 36 -1.18 -18.96 1.63
C PHE A 36 -2.45 -19.80 1.87
N ARG A 37 -3.30 -19.40 2.82
CA ARG A 37 -4.55 -20.12 3.10
C ARG A 37 -5.55 -20.09 1.95
N LEU A 38 -5.61 -18.97 1.21
CA LEU A 38 -6.39 -18.88 -0.03
C LEU A 38 -5.94 -19.93 -1.05
N ASN A 39 -4.64 -19.97 -1.35
CA ASN A 39 -4.08 -20.88 -2.34
C ASN A 39 -4.16 -22.34 -1.89
N LEU A 40 -4.07 -22.64 -0.59
CA LEU A 40 -4.39 -23.97 -0.05
C LEU A 40 -5.84 -24.38 -0.37
N LYS A 41 -6.84 -23.56 -0.02
CA LYS A 41 -8.25 -23.87 -0.34
C LYS A 41 -8.52 -23.98 -1.84
N ARG A 42 -7.77 -23.25 -2.66
CA ARG A 42 -7.85 -23.34 -4.12
C ARG A 42 -7.30 -24.67 -4.63
N LYS A 43 -6.17 -25.15 -4.08
CA LYS A 43 -5.62 -26.47 -4.40
C LYS A 43 -6.61 -27.59 -4.06
N ASP A 44 -7.30 -27.49 -2.92
CA ASP A 44 -8.35 -28.45 -2.54
C ASP A 44 -9.50 -28.51 -3.58
N GLN A 45 -9.68 -27.46 -4.38
CA GLN A 45 -10.65 -27.35 -5.48
C GLN A 45 -10.01 -27.53 -6.87
N ASN A 46 -8.77 -28.01 -6.97
CA ASN A 46 -8.00 -28.13 -8.22
C ASN A 46 -7.85 -26.81 -9.01
N LEU A 47 -7.84 -25.68 -8.30
CA LEU A 47 -7.61 -24.36 -8.89
C LEU A 47 -6.14 -23.95 -8.73
N ARG A 48 -5.59 -23.25 -9.72
CA ARG A 48 -4.23 -22.71 -9.65
C ARG A 48 -4.08 -21.65 -8.55
N ASP A 49 -2.85 -21.50 -8.08
CA ASP A 49 -2.45 -20.41 -7.18
C ASP A 49 -2.72 -19.06 -7.84
N LEU A 50 -3.11 -18.09 -7.01
CA LEU A 50 -3.25 -16.70 -7.39
C LEU A 50 -2.15 -15.87 -6.72
N GLU A 51 -1.67 -14.89 -7.47
CA GLU A 51 -0.94 -13.77 -6.93
C GLU A 51 -1.89 -12.64 -6.49
N PRO A 52 -1.44 -11.68 -5.65
CA PRO A 52 -2.30 -10.61 -5.14
C PRO A 52 -3.01 -9.81 -6.25
N TRP A 53 -2.31 -9.49 -7.34
CA TRP A 53 -2.88 -8.76 -8.48
C TRP A 53 -3.95 -9.56 -9.25
N GLU A 54 -4.07 -10.86 -9.01
CA GLU A 54 -5.13 -11.70 -9.60
C GLU A 54 -6.29 -11.90 -8.61
N ALA A 55 -5.95 -11.95 -7.31
CA ALA A 55 -6.91 -12.13 -6.23
C ALA A 55 -7.78 -10.88 -5.98
N PHE A 56 -7.25 -9.68 -6.21
CA PHE A 56 -7.93 -8.41 -5.93
C PHE A 56 -8.18 -7.61 -7.22
N ASP A 57 -9.39 -7.05 -7.35
CA ASP A 57 -9.76 -6.17 -8.47
C ASP A 57 -9.18 -4.76 -8.29
N MET A 58 -8.97 -4.32 -7.04
CA MET A 58 -8.34 -3.04 -6.73
C MET A 58 -7.48 -3.12 -5.47
N ILE A 59 -6.26 -2.59 -5.56
CA ILE A 59 -5.31 -2.46 -4.44
C ILE A 59 -4.94 -0.99 -4.28
N CYS A 60 -5.01 -0.47 -3.05
CA CYS A 60 -4.50 0.86 -2.75
C CYS A 60 -3.57 0.89 -1.54
N GLY A 61 -2.84 1.99 -1.40
CA GLY A 61 -2.06 2.21 -0.20
C GLY A 61 -1.57 3.64 -0.04
N THR A 62 -1.12 3.92 1.19
CA THR A 62 -0.54 5.21 1.58
C THR A 62 0.85 5.02 2.15
N SER A 63 1.81 5.90 1.84
CA SER A 63 3.18 5.80 2.34
C SER A 63 3.82 4.45 1.99
N THR A 64 4.38 3.78 2.98
CA THR A 64 4.80 2.38 2.89
C THR A 64 3.74 1.45 2.30
N GLY A 65 2.46 1.60 2.67
CA GLY A 65 1.37 0.83 2.06
C GLY A 65 1.23 1.12 0.56
N GLY A 66 1.54 2.33 0.12
CA GLY A 66 1.60 2.70 -1.29
C GLY A 66 2.74 2.01 -2.04
N LEU A 67 3.92 1.91 -1.42
CA LEU A 67 5.04 1.11 -1.96
C LEU A 67 4.65 -0.37 -2.10
N ILE A 68 3.99 -0.93 -1.10
CA ILE A 68 3.48 -2.30 -1.11
C ILE A 68 2.43 -2.49 -2.22
N ALA A 69 1.48 -1.57 -2.36
CA ALA A 69 0.47 -1.62 -3.42
C ALA A 69 1.10 -1.60 -4.83
N ILE A 70 2.15 -0.79 -5.02
CA ILE A 70 2.93 -0.75 -6.27
C ILE A 70 3.64 -2.09 -6.51
N MET A 71 4.35 -2.62 -5.52
CA MET A 71 5.06 -3.91 -5.64
C MET A 71 4.11 -5.04 -6.05
N LEU A 72 3.02 -5.21 -5.30
CA LEU A 72 2.11 -6.34 -5.49
C LEU A 72 1.22 -6.18 -6.72
N GLY A 73 0.66 -4.98 -6.93
CA GLY A 73 -0.37 -4.77 -7.94
C GLY A 73 0.13 -4.15 -9.25
N ARG A 74 1.12 -3.26 -9.22
CA ARG A 74 1.64 -2.60 -10.44
C ARG A 74 2.84 -3.34 -11.04
N LEU A 75 3.67 -3.93 -10.20
CA LEU A 75 4.87 -4.68 -10.57
C LEU A 75 4.65 -6.20 -10.52
N HIS A 76 3.44 -6.65 -10.15
CA HIS A 76 3.04 -8.06 -10.10
C HIS A 76 4.00 -8.94 -9.28
N MET A 77 4.62 -8.39 -8.24
CA MET A 77 5.56 -9.14 -7.41
C MET A 77 4.82 -10.20 -6.59
N PRO A 78 5.34 -11.45 -6.55
CA PRO A 78 4.92 -12.42 -5.55
C PRO A 78 5.11 -11.88 -4.14
N VAL A 79 4.24 -12.26 -3.20
CA VAL A 79 4.24 -11.70 -1.83
C VAL A 79 5.59 -11.90 -1.14
N GLU A 80 6.21 -13.06 -1.30
CA GLU A 80 7.52 -13.40 -0.76
C GLU A 80 8.61 -12.45 -1.26
N LYS A 81 8.59 -12.15 -2.57
CA LYS A 81 9.54 -11.23 -3.18
C LYS A 81 9.29 -9.79 -2.77
N ALA A 82 8.03 -9.40 -2.56
CA ALA A 82 7.70 -8.11 -1.99
C ALA A 82 8.24 -7.97 -0.55
N ILE A 83 8.18 -9.02 0.29
CA ILE A 83 8.76 -9.02 1.64
C ILE A 83 10.27 -8.82 1.58
N GLU A 84 10.97 -9.63 0.79
CA GLU A 84 12.43 -9.56 0.61
C GLU A 84 12.86 -8.15 0.14
N ALA A 85 12.21 -7.65 -0.92
CA ALA A 85 12.53 -6.35 -1.51
C ALA A 85 12.23 -5.19 -0.55
N TYR A 86 11.09 -5.25 0.16
CA TYR A 86 10.72 -4.22 1.12
C TYR A 86 11.67 -4.18 2.33
N ALA A 87 12.05 -5.34 2.88
CA ALA A 87 13.00 -5.42 3.99
C ALA A 87 14.39 -4.88 3.58
N ALA A 88 14.85 -5.21 2.38
CA ALA A 88 16.10 -4.67 1.83
C ALA A 88 16.03 -3.15 1.61
N LEU A 89 14.92 -2.64 1.07
CA LEU A 89 14.69 -1.21 0.88
C LEU A 89 14.67 -0.47 2.23
N ALA A 90 13.97 -1.00 3.24
CA ALA A 90 13.94 -0.44 4.58
C ALA A 90 15.36 -0.32 5.18
N LYS A 91 16.16 -1.39 5.10
CA LYS A 91 17.54 -1.38 5.58
C LYS A 91 18.41 -0.36 4.83
N TYR A 92 18.30 -0.28 3.50
CA TYR A 92 19.09 0.66 2.70
C TYR A 92 18.74 2.13 3.00
N VAL A 93 17.44 2.44 3.12
CA VAL A 93 16.95 3.80 3.31
C VAL A 93 17.15 4.30 4.74
N PHE A 94 16.92 3.45 5.74
CA PHE A 94 16.98 3.83 7.15
C PHE A 94 18.31 3.46 7.84
N GLY A 95 19.15 2.65 7.21
CA GLY A 95 20.46 2.23 7.75
C GLY A 95 21.56 3.29 7.71
N SER A 96 21.32 4.45 7.08
CA SER A 96 22.30 5.53 7.04
C SER A 96 21.61 6.89 7.14
N THR A 97 21.85 7.60 8.24
CA THR A 97 21.28 8.93 8.53
C THR A 97 22.10 10.05 7.90
N ASN A 98 21.43 11.05 7.33
CA ASN A 98 22.09 12.23 6.74
C ASN A 98 22.31 13.30 7.81
N TRP A 99 23.45 13.27 8.50
CA TRP A 99 23.78 14.24 9.56
C TRP A 99 24.21 15.63 9.04
N PHE A 100 24.53 15.74 7.74
CA PHE A 100 25.08 16.95 7.13
C PHE A 100 24.05 17.89 6.47
N TRP A 101 22.79 17.47 6.25
CA TRP A 101 21.81 18.23 5.46
C TRP A 101 20.62 18.69 6.32
N GLN A 102 20.25 19.98 6.26
CA GLN A 102 19.19 20.58 7.09
C GLN A 102 17.75 20.28 6.63
N GLU A 103 17.53 19.55 5.54
CA GLU A 103 16.22 19.45 4.85
C GLU A 103 15.48 18.09 5.02
N GLY A 104 15.95 17.19 5.88
CA GLY A 104 15.26 15.93 6.23
C GLY A 104 16.18 14.91 6.92
N SER A 105 15.61 14.04 7.77
CA SER A 105 16.37 13.07 8.57
C SER A 105 17.00 11.95 7.72
N PHE A 106 16.44 11.67 6.54
CA PHE A 106 16.86 10.62 5.61
C PHE A 106 17.04 11.12 4.18
N ASP A 107 17.88 10.41 3.43
CA ASP A 107 18.21 10.75 2.05
C ASP A 107 17.07 10.38 1.09
N ALA A 108 16.35 11.40 0.62
CA ALA A 108 15.32 11.26 -0.41
C ALA A 108 15.85 10.63 -1.72
N GLY A 109 17.11 10.90 -2.07
CA GLY A 109 17.78 10.34 -3.24
C GLY A 109 18.09 8.85 -3.07
N LYS A 110 18.41 8.37 -1.86
CA LYS A 110 18.56 6.92 -1.61
C LYS A 110 17.23 6.18 -1.79
N LEU A 111 16.15 6.71 -1.21
CA LEU A 111 14.82 6.15 -1.40
C LEU A 111 14.41 6.14 -2.87
N GLU A 112 14.66 7.24 -3.59
CA GLU A 112 14.40 7.32 -5.03
C GLU A 112 15.18 6.27 -5.83
N LYS A 113 16.49 6.15 -5.60
CA LYS A 113 17.35 5.16 -6.27
C LYS A 113 16.88 3.73 -5.98
N ALA A 114 16.56 3.41 -4.73
CA ALA A 114 16.06 2.10 -4.34
C ALA A 114 14.74 1.77 -5.06
N ILE A 115 13.82 2.73 -5.16
CA ILE A 115 12.56 2.55 -5.89
C ILE A 115 12.83 2.35 -7.39
N LYS A 116 13.69 3.17 -8.00
CA LYS A 116 14.05 3.06 -9.44
C LYS A 116 14.63 1.69 -9.78
N LEU A 117 15.56 1.20 -8.96
CA LEU A 117 16.13 -0.15 -9.11
C LEU A 117 15.05 -1.23 -9.04
N LEU A 118 14.18 -1.15 -8.04
CA LEU A 118 13.08 -2.10 -7.87
C LEU A 118 12.14 -2.09 -9.09
N VAL A 119 11.76 -0.91 -9.58
CA VAL A 119 10.97 -0.78 -10.80
C VAL A 119 11.72 -1.39 -11.99
N GLY A 120 13.02 -1.13 -12.12
CA GLY A 120 13.87 -1.69 -13.15
C GLY A 120 13.91 -3.22 -13.16
N MET A 121 13.94 -3.84 -11.97
CA MET A 121 13.99 -5.30 -11.81
C MET A 121 12.69 -6.01 -12.24
N TYR A 122 11.54 -5.38 -12.03
CA TYR A 122 10.24 -6.06 -12.15
C TYR A 122 9.35 -5.54 -13.29
N ALA A 123 9.61 -4.34 -13.83
CA ALA A 123 8.84 -3.78 -14.94
C ALA A 123 9.56 -3.80 -16.29
N VAL A 124 10.86 -4.13 -16.33
CA VAL A 124 11.64 -4.19 -17.57
C VAL A 124 11.86 -5.67 -17.94
N PRO A 125 11.42 -6.14 -19.13
CA PRO A 125 11.46 -7.55 -19.51
C PRO A 125 12.86 -8.20 -19.52
N GLU A 126 13.93 -7.42 -19.69
CA GLU A 126 15.31 -7.89 -19.73
C GLU A 126 16.22 -7.06 -18.81
N PRO A 127 16.16 -7.21 -17.47
CA PRO A 127 17.01 -6.45 -16.56
C PRO A 127 18.47 -6.97 -16.51
N HIS A 128 18.85 -7.92 -17.37
CA HIS A 128 19.76 -8.97 -16.92
C HIS A 128 21.27 -8.76 -17.11
N ALA A 129 21.76 -7.87 -17.97
CA ALA A 129 23.21 -7.68 -18.09
C ALA A 129 23.75 -6.68 -17.05
N GLU A 130 23.26 -5.45 -17.09
CA GLU A 130 23.73 -4.36 -16.23
C GLU A 130 23.33 -4.56 -14.77
N LEU A 131 22.11 -5.04 -14.51
CA LEU A 131 21.59 -5.19 -13.15
C LEU A 131 22.20 -6.42 -12.43
N LYS A 132 22.51 -7.51 -13.17
CA LYS A 132 23.29 -8.63 -12.61
C LYS A 132 24.74 -8.22 -12.31
N GLN A 133 25.34 -7.33 -13.10
CA GLN A 133 26.68 -6.81 -12.84
C GLN A 133 26.68 -5.85 -11.64
N LEU A 134 25.65 -5.01 -11.49
CA LEU A 134 25.42 -4.13 -10.34
C LEU A 134 25.18 -4.89 -9.03
N LEU A 135 24.39 -5.96 -9.06
CA LEU A 135 24.10 -6.78 -7.86
C LEU A 135 25.28 -7.68 -7.45
N LYS A 136 26.19 -8.03 -8.37
CA LYS A 136 27.40 -8.83 -8.07
C LYS A 136 28.52 -8.01 -7.42
N SER A 137 28.54 -6.68 -7.57
CA SER A 137 29.53 -5.83 -6.92
C SER A 137 29.08 -5.51 -5.49
N GLU A 138 29.16 -6.48 -4.57
CA GLU A 138 28.85 -6.30 -3.13
C GLU A 138 29.72 -5.23 -2.43
N ARG A 139 30.72 -4.66 -3.12
CA ARG A 139 31.74 -3.77 -2.56
C ARG A 139 31.69 -2.32 -3.03
N GLU A 140 30.83 -1.97 -3.99
CA GLU A 140 30.76 -0.60 -4.50
C GLU A 140 29.46 0.09 -4.06
N ASP A 141 29.60 1.30 -3.52
CA ASP A 141 28.50 2.10 -3.04
C ASP A 141 27.56 2.47 -4.20
N ILE A 142 26.43 1.75 -4.30
CA ILE A 142 25.34 1.99 -5.26
C ILE A 142 24.85 3.45 -5.18
N SER A 143 25.08 4.15 -4.06
CA SER A 143 24.74 5.56 -3.91
C SER A 143 25.49 6.49 -4.87
N GLN A 144 26.65 6.10 -5.42
CA GLN A 144 27.48 6.94 -6.28
C GLN A 144 27.22 6.77 -7.79
N ARG A 145 26.45 5.75 -8.22
CA ARG A 145 26.23 5.45 -9.65
C ARG A 145 24.95 6.10 -10.20
N HIS A 146 25.02 6.52 -11.47
CA HIS A 146 23.85 6.92 -12.25
C HIS A 146 23.08 5.66 -12.65
N ILE A 147 21.81 5.57 -12.27
CA ILE A 147 20.96 4.40 -12.56
C ILE A 147 19.83 4.89 -13.47
N ASP A 148 19.86 4.49 -14.74
CA ASP A 148 18.82 4.81 -15.72
C ASP A 148 17.73 3.74 -15.86
N ILE A 149 17.85 2.66 -15.11
CA ILE A 149 16.91 1.54 -15.15
C ILE A 149 15.70 1.84 -14.26
N GLY A 150 14.50 1.69 -14.81
CA GLY A 150 13.23 1.94 -14.10
C GLY A 150 12.77 3.41 -14.07
N ASN A 151 13.59 4.35 -14.58
CA ASN A 151 13.28 5.80 -14.57
C ASN A 151 12.08 6.15 -15.44
N ASN A 152 11.88 5.41 -16.53
CA ASN A 152 10.93 5.74 -17.59
C ASN A 152 9.67 4.85 -17.59
N VAL A 153 9.42 4.09 -16.51
CA VAL A 153 8.23 3.24 -16.41
C VAL A 153 7.06 4.05 -15.85
N ARG A 154 6.02 4.22 -16.66
CA ARG A 154 4.82 5.00 -16.31
C ARG A 154 3.98 4.28 -15.25
N MET A 155 3.44 5.07 -14.32
CA MET A 155 2.50 4.58 -13.31
C MET A 155 1.21 4.10 -13.98
N MET A 156 0.63 4.96 -14.82
CA MET A 156 -0.47 4.63 -15.72
C MET A 156 -0.04 3.56 -16.73
N ARG A 157 -0.87 2.52 -16.93
CA ARG A 157 -0.64 1.56 -18.01
C ARG A 157 -1.04 2.16 -19.36
N SER A 158 -0.31 1.81 -20.41
CA SER A 158 -0.74 2.10 -21.77
C SER A 158 -1.89 1.15 -22.17
N GLY A 159 -2.81 1.58 -23.04
CA GLY A 159 -3.97 0.77 -23.43
C GLY A 159 -3.63 -0.52 -24.20
N GLN A 160 -2.37 -0.69 -24.64
CA GLN A 160 -1.85 -1.90 -25.29
C GLN A 160 -1.11 -2.83 -24.32
N ASP A 161 -0.68 -2.33 -23.17
CA ASP A 161 -0.02 -3.12 -22.12
C ASP A 161 -1.07 -3.65 -21.13
N ASP A 162 -1.57 -4.85 -21.39
CA ASP A 162 -2.22 -5.74 -20.41
C ASP A 162 -3.49 -5.17 -19.74
N PRO A 163 -4.72 -5.64 -20.08
CA PRO A 163 -5.93 -5.14 -19.43
C PRO A 163 -5.80 -5.38 -17.92
N PRO A 164 -5.67 -4.33 -17.07
CA PRO A 164 -5.32 -4.58 -15.68
C PRO A 164 -6.48 -5.31 -15.02
N GLN A 165 -6.26 -6.59 -14.70
CA GLN A 165 -7.14 -7.36 -13.82
C GLN A 165 -7.18 -6.70 -12.43
N CYS A 166 -6.05 -6.13 -11.97
CA CYS A 166 -5.96 -5.34 -10.75
C CYS A 166 -5.68 -3.86 -11.03
N ARG A 167 -6.57 -3.02 -10.52
CA ARG A 167 -6.47 -1.56 -10.51
C ARG A 167 -5.67 -1.11 -9.30
N VAL A 168 -4.66 -0.26 -9.47
CA VAL A 168 -3.84 0.20 -8.34
C VAL A 168 -3.87 1.71 -8.27
N PHE A 169 -3.98 2.23 -7.05
CA PHE A 169 -3.69 3.62 -6.80
C PHE A 169 -2.97 3.85 -5.47
N VAL A 170 -2.16 4.90 -5.39
CA VAL A 170 -1.49 5.30 -4.14
C VAL A 170 -1.86 6.73 -3.76
N CYS A 171 -1.96 7.03 -2.47
CA CYS A 171 -2.38 8.34 -2.00
C CYS A 171 -1.18 9.22 -1.60
N ALA A 172 -1.16 10.46 -2.05
CA ALA A 172 -0.26 11.50 -1.55
C ALA A 172 -1.03 12.80 -1.34
N MET A 173 -0.49 13.72 -0.55
CA MET A 173 -1.09 15.04 -0.35
C MET A 173 -0.38 16.08 -1.19
N MET A 174 -1.12 16.89 -1.94
CA MET A 174 -0.54 18.04 -2.62
C MET A 174 -0.25 19.13 -1.57
N ALA A 175 0.97 19.67 -1.54
CA ALA A 175 1.37 20.64 -0.52
C ALA A 175 0.51 21.92 -0.53
N SER A 176 0.04 22.33 -1.72
CA SER A 176 -0.86 23.47 -1.91
C SER A 176 -2.33 23.15 -1.61
N ASN A 177 -2.71 21.87 -1.49
CA ASN A 177 -4.07 21.45 -1.18
C ASN A 177 -4.09 20.15 -0.35
N MET A 178 -4.25 20.33 0.96
CA MET A 178 -4.29 19.24 1.95
C MET A 178 -5.72 18.77 2.29
N ALA A 179 -6.74 19.22 1.55
CA ALA A 179 -8.13 18.85 1.79
C ALA A 179 -8.44 17.42 1.32
N HIS A 180 -7.91 17.04 0.16
CA HIS A 180 -8.13 15.73 -0.46
C HIS A 180 -6.80 15.13 -0.95
N PRO A 181 -6.63 13.81 -0.85
CA PRO A 181 -5.44 13.17 -1.39
C PRO A 181 -5.49 13.14 -2.92
N THR A 182 -4.33 13.32 -3.54
CA THR A 182 -4.11 12.93 -4.93
C THR A 182 -3.93 11.42 -4.99
N ARG A 183 -4.75 10.75 -5.80
CA ARG A 183 -4.66 9.32 -6.06
C ARG A 183 -3.83 9.10 -7.32
N PHE A 184 -2.65 8.49 -7.20
CA PHE A 184 -1.82 8.13 -8.34
C PHE A 184 -2.20 6.76 -8.88
N ARG A 185 -2.85 6.71 -10.04
CA ARG A 185 -3.52 5.51 -10.58
C ARG A 185 -2.70 4.77 -11.62
N THR A 186 -3.01 3.50 -11.82
CA THR A 186 -2.51 2.68 -12.93
C THR A 186 -3.48 2.60 -14.11
N TYR A 187 -4.61 3.30 -14.01
CA TYR A 187 -5.74 3.20 -14.93
C TYR A 187 -6.40 4.56 -15.16
N GLN A 188 -7.00 4.69 -16.33
CA GLN A 188 -7.75 5.88 -16.72
C GLN A 188 -9.07 6.01 -15.96
N VAL A 189 -9.42 7.26 -15.68
CA VAL A 189 -10.68 7.67 -15.07
C VAL A 189 -11.26 8.82 -15.90
N ASP A 190 -12.59 8.93 -15.94
CA ASP A 190 -13.25 9.95 -16.76
C ASP A 190 -13.22 11.34 -16.14
N ALA A 191 -12.92 11.45 -14.84
CA ALA A 191 -12.88 12.70 -14.10
C ALA A 191 -11.72 12.67 -13.09
N ASN A 192 -11.16 13.85 -12.80
CA ASN A 192 -10.03 14.03 -11.88
C ASN A 192 -8.80 13.17 -12.24
N PRO A 193 -8.26 13.32 -13.46
CA PRO A 193 -7.09 12.55 -13.88
C PRO A 193 -5.89 12.84 -12.97
N THR A 194 -5.08 11.82 -12.80
CA THR A 194 -3.81 11.90 -12.08
C THR A 194 -2.75 12.53 -12.98
N PRO A 195 -1.78 13.27 -12.43
CA PRO A 195 -0.57 13.62 -13.16
C PRO A 195 0.09 12.42 -13.83
N ASN A 196 0.46 12.55 -15.10
CA ASN A 196 1.15 11.50 -15.84
C ASN A 196 2.60 11.37 -15.35
N CYS A 197 2.79 10.53 -14.34
CA CYS A 197 4.06 10.33 -13.66
C CYS A 197 4.62 8.92 -13.84
N TYR A 198 5.90 8.77 -13.52
CA TYR A 198 6.58 7.48 -13.42
C TYR A 198 6.25 6.79 -12.09
N ILE A 199 6.38 5.46 -12.06
CA ILE A 199 6.13 4.67 -10.83
C ILE A 199 6.96 5.22 -9.66
N TRP A 200 8.23 5.55 -9.91
CA TRP A 200 9.12 6.06 -8.86
C TRP A 200 8.68 7.43 -8.31
N GLN A 201 8.07 8.27 -9.15
CA GLN A 201 7.54 9.57 -8.73
C GLN A 201 6.33 9.41 -7.82
N ALA A 202 5.37 8.56 -8.20
CA ALA A 202 4.21 8.24 -7.37
C ALA A 202 4.62 7.62 -6.03
N ALA A 203 5.59 6.69 -6.07
CA ALA A 203 6.16 6.05 -4.89
C ALA A 203 6.89 7.06 -3.97
N ARG A 204 7.66 8.01 -4.52
CA ARG A 204 8.27 9.09 -3.75
C ARG A 204 7.24 10.04 -3.15
N ALA A 205 6.23 10.42 -3.92
CA ALA A 205 5.16 11.31 -3.45
C ALA A 205 4.39 10.71 -2.27
N THR A 206 3.97 9.44 -2.37
CA THR A 206 3.21 8.80 -1.30
C THR A 206 4.03 8.63 -0.02
N SER A 207 5.36 8.49 -0.11
CA SER A 207 6.28 8.21 1.02
C SER A 207 7.11 9.43 1.49
N ALA A 208 6.82 10.64 1.00
CA ALA A 208 7.55 11.86 1.35
C ALA A 208 7.14 12.40 2.73
N ALA A 209 7.38 11.62 3.79
CA ALA A 209 6.94 11.95 5.15
C ALA A 209 7.68 13.19 5.67
N PRO A 210 6.97 14.25 6.09
CA PRO A 210 7.63 15.44 6.64
C PRO A 210 8.57 15.07 7.78
N THR A 211 9.67 15.82 7.91
CA THR A 211 10.81 15.59 8.82
C THR A 211 11.69 14.39 8.49
N PHE A 212 11.17 13.36 7.80
CA PHE A 212 11.93 12.21 7.36
C PHE A 212 12.52 12.40 5.96
N PHE A 213 11.71 12.84 5.00
CA PHE A 213 12.12 13.02 3.60
C PHE A 213 11.73 14.40 3.09
N LYS A 214 12.50 14.91 2.12
CA LYS A 214 12.10 16.08 1.33
C LYS A 214 10.78 15.79 0.58
N PRO A 215 9.92 16.82 0.41
CA PRO A 215 8.76 16.74 -0.47
C PRO A 215 9.14 16.24 -1.87
N ALA A 216 8.24 15.51 -2.52
CA ALA A 216 8.45 15.06 -3.90
C ALA A 216 7.87 16.08 -4.87
N SER A 217 8.56 16.32 -5.98
CA SER A 217 8.05 17.19 -7.05
C SER A 217 7.74 16.35 -8.29
N ILE A 218 6.59 16.60 -8.89
CA ILE A 218 6.18 16.03 -10.18
C ILE A 218 5.90 17.18 -11.12
N GLU A 219 6.62 17.21 -12.23
CA GLU A 219 6.43 18.22 -13.27
C GLU A 219 5.51 17.68 -14.37
N GLU A 220 4.51 18.47 -14.72
CA GLU A 220 3.58 18.18 -15.82
C GLU A 220 3.26 19.48 -16.56
N HIS A 221 3.40 19.47 -17.89
CA HIS A 221 3.21 20.66 -18.73
C HIS A 221 4.00 21.92 -18.29
N GLY A 222 5.22 21.73 -17.74
CA GLY A 222 6.05 22.82 -17.21
C GLY A 222 5.60 23.36 -15.86
N ILE A 223 4.60 22.74 -15.21
CA ILE A 223 4.12 23.11 -13.88
C ILE A 223 4.65 22.09 -12.87
N SER A 224 5.38 22.57 -11.87
CA SER A 224 5.87 21.73 -10.77
C SER A 224 4.84 21.62 -9.65
N MET A 225 4.40 20.40 -9.37
CA MET A 225 3.51 20.08 -8.26
C MET A 225 4.29 19.42 -7.13
N THR A 226 4.17 19.96 -5.92
CA THR A 226 4.83 19.43 -4.72
C THR A 226 3.89 18.53 -3.93
N PHE A 227 4.38 17.35 -3.55
CA PHE A 227 3.65 16.33 -2.81
C PHE A 227 4.34 15.95 -1.50
N LEU A 228 3.51 15.67 -0.51
CA LEU A 228 3.85 15.16 0.81
C LEU A 228 3.22 13.77 1.00
N ASP A 229 3.70 13.04 2.00
CA ASP A 229 3.16 11.73 2.36
C ASP A 229 1.65 11.79 2.62
N GLY A 230 0.93 10.83 2.03
CA GLY A 230 -0.52 10.67 2.20
C GLY A 230 -0.91 10.45 3.67
N GLY A 231 0.00 9.92 4.48
CA GLY A 231 -0.16 9.61 5.89
C GLY A 231 -0.59 10.81 6.72
N LEU A 232 -0.35 12.03 6.27
CA LEU A 232 -0.81 13.26 6.93
C LEU A 232 -2.33 13.38 7.06
N ARG A 233 -3.10 12.73 6.17
CA ARG A 233 -4.58 12.81 6.14
C ARG A 233 -5.28 11.48 5.84
N CYS A 234 -4.62 10.56 5.14
CA CYS A 234 -5.20 9.32 4.63
C CYS A 234 -4.31 8.10 4.93
N ASN A 235 -3.73 8.02 6.14
CA ASN A 235 -2.82 6.92 6.49
C ASN A 235 -3.48 5.54 6.45
N ASN A 236 -4.78 5.44 6.80
CA ASN A 236 -5.63 4.30 6.45
C ASN A 236 -6.49 4.69 5.23
N PRO A 237 -6.15 4.25 4.02
CA PRO A 237 -6.84 4.69 2.80
C PRO A 237 -8.12 3.88 2.49
N ILE A 238 -8.70 3.19 3.47
CA ILE A 238 -9.90 2.37 3.22
C ILE A 238 -11.10 3.18 2.70
N ARG A 239 -11.27 4.43 3.17
CA ARG A 239 -12.31 5.31 2.65
C ARG A 239 -12.03 5.72 1.19
N GLU A 240 -10.78 6.06 0.90
CA GLU A 240 -10.32 6.37 -0.45
C GLU A 240 -10.54 5.19 -1.41
N LEU A 241 -10.32 3.96 -0.93
CA LEU A 241 -10.58 2.73 -1.69
C LEU A 241 -12.06 2.56 -2.03
N LEU A 242 -12.94 2.72 -1.04
CA LEU A 242 -14.39 2.60 -1.23
C LEU A 242 -14.93 3.69 -2.17
N ASP A 243 -14.48 4.92 -1.98
CA ASP A 243 -14.90 6.07 -2.80
C ASP A 243 -14.41 5.92 -4.25
N GLU A 244 -13.16 5.50 -4.45
CA GLU A 244 -12.60 5.24 -5.78
C GLU A 244 -13.30 4.06 -6.48
N ALA A 245 -13.46 2.94 -5.77
CA ALA A 245 -14.08 1.73 -6.33
C ALA A 245 -15.56 1.96 -6.69
N SER A 246 -16.30 2.73 -5.89
CA SER A 246 -17.71 3.06 -6.18
C SER A 246 -17.87 4.06 -7.32
N SER A 247 -16.87 4.91 -7.56
CA SER A 247 -16.87 5.88 -8.66
C SER A 247 -16.34 5.31 -9.98
N TYR A 248 -15.63 4.17 -9.93
CA TYR A 248 -15.04 3.55 -11.11
C TYR A 248 -16.11 2.83 -11.95
N LYS A 249 -16.42 3.36 -13.14
CA LYS A 249 -17.52 2.88 -14.00
C LYS A 249 -17.56 1.35 -14.19
N PRO A 250 -16.44 0.65 -14.46
CA PRO A 250 -16.45 -0.81 -14.61
C PRO A 250 -16.85 -1.59 -13.35
N PHE A 251 -16.88 -0.95 -12.18
CA PHE A 251 -17.30 -1.56 -10.90
C PHE A 251 -18.74 -1.22 -10.54
N LYS A 252 -19.39 -0.32 -11.27
CA LYS A 252 -20.74 0.15 -10.97
C LYS A 252 -21.74 -1.01 -10.86
N GLY A 253 -22.46 -1.09 -9.75
CA GLY A 253 -23.47 -2.10 -9.45
C GLY A 253 -22.91 -3.50 -9.15
N ARG A 254 -21.58 -3.71 -9.21
CA ARG A 254 -21.01 -5.04 -8.92
C ARG A 254 -21.08 -5.33 -7.41
N PRO A 255 -21.40 -6.58 -7.03
CA PRO A 255 -21.35 -6.98 -5.63
C PRO A 255 -19.90 -7.05 -5.13
N VAL A 256 -19.71 -6.84 -3.83
CA VAL A 256 -18.40 -6.95 -3.17
C VAL A 256 -18.41 -8.14 -2.23
N SER A 257 -17.49 -9.08 -2.43
CA SER A 257 -17.34 -10.22 -1.52
C SER A 257 -16.34 -9.96 -0.40
N CYS A 258 -15.29 -9.17 -0.66
CA CYS A 258 -14.21 -8.95 0.30
C CYS A 258 -13.64 -7.54 0.20
N ILE A 259 -13.61 -6.86 1.35
CA ILE A 259 -12.96 -5.58 1.58
C ILE A 259 -11.92 -5.83 2.66
N LEU A 260 -10.65 -5.79 2.28
CA LEU A 260 -9.54 -6.12 3.15
C LEU A 260 -8.73 -4.86 3.45
N SER A 261 -8.56 -4.53 4.72
CA SER A 261 -7.73 -3.42 5.18
C SER A 261 -6.62 -3.94 6.09
N ILE A 262 -5.36 -3.68 5.74
CA ILE A 262 -4.20 -4.19 6.49
C ILE A 262 -3.38 -3.02 7.03
N GLY A 263 -3.32 -2.93 8.35
CA GLY A 263 -2.55 -1.96 9.11
C GLY A 263 -1.08 -2.32 9.28
N THR A 264 -0.30 -1.38 9.80
CA THR A 264 1.14 -1.52 10.09
C THR A 264 1.44 -1.62 11.59
N GLY A 265 0.46 -2.05 12.39
CA GLY A 265 0.51 -2.12 13.85
C GLY A 265 -0.03 -0.87 14.54
N LYS A 266 -0.82 -1.06 15.61
CA LYS A 266 -1.28 -0.01 16.51
C LYS A 266 -0.08 0.69 17.16
N ARG A 267 -0.10 2.02 17.15
CA ARG A 267 0.97 2.82 17.71
C ARG A 267 0.74 2.98 19.22
N GLY A 268 1.79 2.80 20.02
CA GLY A 268 1.78 3.23 21.41
C GLY A 268 2.03 4.73 21.49
N THR A 269 1.63 5.34 22.60
CA THR A 269 1.87 6.77 22.88
C THR A 269 3.33 7.11 23.19
N ALA A 270 4.25 6.15 23.22
CA ALA A 270 5.63 6.34 23.66
C ALA A 270 6.64 5.45 22.92
N SER A 271 7.36 6.02 21.95
CA SER A 271 8.83 6.19 21.93
C SER A 271 9.31 6.38 20.49
N LEU A 272 9.91 7.52 20.18
CA LEU A 272 10.78 7.66 19.00
C LEU A 272 12.18 7.28 19.46
N SER A 273 12.53 6.00 19.37
CA SER A 273 13.83 5.49 19.84
C SER A 273 15.00 5.93 18.95
N GLY A 274 14.72 6.54 17.78
CA GLY A 274 15.74 7.07 16.85
C GLY A 274 15.89 8.60 16.82
N ALA A 275 15.39 9.32 17.81
CA ALA A 275 15.33 10.79 17.80
C ALA A 275 16.61 11.54 18.22
N GLY A 276 17.77 10.87 18.28
CA GLY A 276 19.01 11.47 18.79
C GLY A 276 19.54 12.68 18.01
N ILE A 277 19.02 12.95 16.81
CA ILE A 277 19.52 13.97 15.86
C ILE A 277 18.49 15.07 15.59
N ILE A 278 17.22 14.89 15.98
CA ILE A 278 16.15 15.86 15.68
C ILE A 278 16.07 16.92 16.79
N PRO A 279 16.09 18.23 16.48
CA PRO A 279 15.87 19.28 17.47
C PRO A 279 14.60 19.00 18.30
N LYS A 280 14.69 19.07 19.63
CA LYS A 280 13.62 18.69 20.57
C LYS A 280 12.25 19.31 20.24
N LEU A 281 12.26 20.54 19.70
CA LEU A 281 11.04 21.24 19.27
C LEU A 281 10.40 20.63 18.01
N GLN A 282 11.20 20.23 17.01
CA GLN A 282 10.71 19.50 15.83
C GLN A 282 10.24 18.09 16.20
N LEU A 283 10.93 17.43 17.13
CA LEU A 283 10.56 16.11 17.63
C LEU A 283 9.15 16.08 18.25
N LEU A 284 8.81 17.10 19.06
CA LEU A 284 7.45 17.26 19.60
C LEU A 284 6.41 17.38 18.49
N GLY A 285 6.71 18.12 17.43
CA GLY A 285 5.86 18.24 16.23
C GLY A 285 5.62 16.89 15.56
N VAL A 286 6.66 16.08 15.38
CA VAL A 286 6.56 14.72 14.81
C VAL A 286 5.71 13.82 15.69
N ILE A 287 5.92 13.82 17.01
CA ILE A 287 5.12 12.99 17.94
C ILE A 287 3.64 13.35 17.84
N ASN A 288 3.31 14.65 17.85
CA ASN A 288 1.92 15.10 17.75
C ASN A 288 1.30 14.73 16.39
N MET A 289 2.06 14.85 15.30
CA MET A 289 1.65 14.39 13.97
C MET A 289 1.37 12.88 13.99
N LEU A 290 2.29 12.05 14.51
CA LEU A 290 2.13 10.60 14.55
C LEU A 290 0.96 10.15 15.42
N LYS A 291 0.70 10.84 16.53
CA LYS A 291 -0.48 10.63 17.39
C LYS A 291 -1.77 10.95 16.65
N LYS A 292 -1.83 12.10 15.97
CA LYS A 292 -2.99 12.49 15.17
C LYS A 292 -3.28 11.45 14.07
N ILE A 293 -2.25 11.01 13.37
CA ILE A 293 -2.37 9.96 12.35
C ILE A 293 -2.94 8.66 12.95
N ALA A 294 -2.46 8.23 14.12
CA ALA A 294 -2.96 7.03 14.79
C ALA A 294 -4.45 7.16 15.14
N LEU A 295 -4.83 8.29 15.76
CA LEU A 295 -6.23 8.58 16.11
C LEU A 295 -7.13 8.62 14.87
N ASP A 296 -6.68 9.28 13.80
CA ASP A 296 -7.43 9.37 12.55
C ASP A 296 -7.59 7.98 11.91
N CYS A 297 -6.56 7.12 11.93
CA CYS A 297 -6.65 5.74 11.44
C CYS A 297 -7.68 4.89 12.19
N GLU A 298 -7.70 4.98 13.53
CA GLU A 298 -8.65 4.26 14.38
C GLU A 298 -10.08 4.74 14.16
N LYS A 299 -10.27 6.06 14.02
CA LYS A 299 -11.57 6.65 13.71
C LYS A 299 -12.10 6.19 12.34
N VAL A 300 -11.28 6.30 11.28
CA VAL A 300 -11.65 5.85 9.92
C VAL A 300 -12.03 4.37 9.93
N GLU A 301 -11.26 3.55 10.65
CA GLU A 301 -11.55 2.14 10.81
C GLU A 301 -12.90 1.91 11.48
N GLN A 302 -13.14 2.54 12.63
CA GLN A 302 -14.38 2.38 13.38
C GLN A 302 -15.60 2.84 12.57
N ASP A 303 -15.48 3.93 11.82
CA ASP A 303 -16.54 4.46 10.96
C ASP A 303 -16.91 3.47 9.85
N VAL A 304 -15.92 2.88 9.16
CA VAL A 304 -16.15 1.88 8.10
C VAL A 304 -16.69 0.57 8.68
N ALA A 305 -16.16 0.11 9.81
CA ALA A 305 -16.67 -1.08 10.49
C ALA A 305 -18.13 -0.92 10.91
N ASN A 306 -18.50 0.25 11.45
CA ASN A 306 -19.88 0.59 11.80
C ASN A 306 -20.80 0.66 10.57
N GLN A 307 -20.32 1.21 9.46
CA GLN A 307 -21.06 1.28 8.19
C GLN A 307 -21.36 -0.12 7.64
N LEU A 308 -20.42 -1.07 7.77
CA LEU A 308 -20.51 -2.42 7.23
C LEU A 308 -20.95 -3.48 8.26
N LYS A 309 -21.37 -3.07 9.46
CA LYS A 309 -21.77 -3.98 10.54
C LYS A 309 -22.93 -4.91 10.17
N ALA A 310 -23.82 -4.45 9.30
CA ALA A 310 -24.99 -5.21 8.83
C ALA A 310 -24.65 -6.20 7.70
N THR A 311 -23.40 -6.23 7.26
CA THR A 311 -22.90 -7.08 6.16
C THR A 311 -21.74 -7.93 6.68
N PRO A 312 -22.03 -8.97 7.47
CA PRO A 312 -21.01 -9.80 8.06
C PRO A 312 -20.18 -10.48 6.96
N ASN A 313 -18.90 -10.73 7.26
CA ASN A 313 -17.95 -11.36 6.34
C ASN A 313 -17.71 -10.60 5.03
N THR A 314 -17.96 -9.28 4.99
CA THR A 314 -17.59 -8.44 3.85
C THR A 314 -16.34 -7.60 4.15
N TYR A 315 -16.22 -7.06 5.36
CA TYR A 315 -15.11 -6.20 5.77
C TYR A 315 -14.19 -6.89 6.78
N PHE A 316 -12.88 -6.83 6.54
CA PHE A 316 -11.87 -7.39 7.42
C PHE A 316 -10.73 -6.39 7.62
N ARG A 317 -10.47 -6.06 8.88
CA ARG A 317 -9.33 -5.25 9.30
C ARG A 317 -8.34 -6.11 10.07
N PHE A 318 -7.11 -6.15 9.59
CA PHE A 318 -6.00 -6.78 10.30
C PHE A 318 -4.98 -5.71 10.67
N ASN A 319 -4.70 -5.58 11.96
CA ASN A 319 -3.75 -4.60 12.46
C ASN A 319 -3.20 -5.10 13.79
N VAL A 320 -1.90 -5.39 13.83
CA VAL A 320 -1.23 -5.92 15.03
C VAL A 320 -1.47 -4.97 16.20
N ASP A 321 -2.05 -5.46 17.29
CA ASP A 321 -2.54 -4.66 18.41
C ASP A 321 -1.56 -4.60 19.59
N HIS A 322 -0.59 -5.52 19.66
CA HIS A 322 0.40 -5.61 20.72
C HIS A 322 1.82 -5.86 20.17
N GLY A 323 2.82 -5.35 20.87
CA GLY A 323 4.25 -5.52 20.57
C GLY A 323 4.85 -4.47 19.63
N LEU A 324 4.10 -4.00 18.63
CA LEU A 324 4.61 -3.02 17.65
C LEU A 324 4.54 -1.56 18.11
N GLN A 325 4.08 -1.30 19.34
CA GLN A 325 3.89 0.05 19.87
C GLN A 325 5.19 0.86 19.98
N LYS A 326 6.31 0.19 20.26
CA LYS A 326 7.60 0.80 20.56
C LYS A 326 8.53 0.88 19.35
N ILE A 327 8.22 0.12 18.29
CA ILE A 327 9.03 0.07 17.07
C ILE A 327 8.77 1.35 16.27
N GLY A 328 9.80 2.18 16.16
CA GLY A 328 9.81 3.40 15.37
C GLY A 328 9.63 3.15 13.87
N LEU A 329 9.24 4.18 13.12
CA LEU A 329 9.01 4.08 11.67
C LEU A 329 10.28 3.77 10.86
N GLN A 330 11.44 3.99 11.45
CA GLN A 330 12.77 3.88 10.84
C GLN A 330 13.62 2.75 11.45
N GLU A 331 13.12 2.07 12.48
CA GLU A 331 13.87 1.07 13.26
C GLU A 331 13.95 -0.26 12.50
N TRP A 332 14.76 -0.27 11.42
CA TRP A 332 14.98 -1.44 10.58
C TRP A 332 15.76 -2.55 11.30
N ASP A 333 16.43 -2.23 12.40
CA ASP A 333 17.14 -3.16 13.28
C ASP A 333 16.19 -3.95 14.20
N ALA A 334 14.95 -3.50 14.39
CA ALA A 334 13.91 -4.19 15.15
C ALA A 334 13.03 -5.14 14.31
N MET A 335 13.52 -5.58 13.14
CA MET A 335 12.76 -6.44 12.23
C MET A 335 12.43 -7.81 12.83
N ASP A 336 13.32 -8.38 13.65
CA ASP A 336 13.07 -9.68 14.29
C ASP A 336 11.91 -9.59 15.29
N ASP A 337 11.89 -8.57 16.16
CA ASP A 337 10.78 -8.30 17.08
C ASP A 337 9.47 -8.06 16.33
N LEU A 338 9.54 -7.33 15.21
CA LEU A 338 8.38 -7.09 14.37
C LEU A 338 7.80 -8.38 13.79
N VAL A 339 8.65 -9.26 13.29
CA VAL A 339 8.24 -10.57 12.75
C VAL A 339 7.62 -11.41 13.86
N GLN A 340 8.25 -11.47 15.03
CA GLN A 340 7.75 -12.24 16.18
C GLN A 340 6.36 -11.78 16.62
N HIS A 341 6.18 -10.47 16.85
CA HIS A 341 4.88 -9.92 17.24
C HIS A 341 3.81 -10.10 16.17
N THR A 342 4.19 -10.01 14.89
CA THR A 342 3.24 -10.25 13.79
C THR A 342 2.83 -11.73 13.72
N ASN A 343 3.74 -12.66 13.96
CA ASN A 343 3.44 -14.09 14.01
C ASN A 343 2.50 -14.43 15.18
N ALA A 344 2.82 -13.95 16.38
CA ALA A 344 1.95 -14.11 17.55
C ALA A 344 0.54 -13.55 17.32
N TYR A 345 0.43 -12.39 16.65
CA TYR A 345 -0.86 -11.81 16.27
C TYR A 345 -1.68 -12.72 15.35
N LYS A 346 -1.06 -13.27 14.29
CA LYS A 346 -1.75 -14.15 13.31
C LYS A 346 -2.15 -15.50 13.92
N GLU A 347 -1.38 -15.99 14.88
CA GLU A 347 -1.65 -17.25 15.60
C GLU A 347 -2.74 -17.11 16.66
N GLY A 348 -3.06 -15.88 17.09
CA GLY A 348 -4.17 -15.62 17.99
C GLY A 348 -5.49 -16.18 17.45
N HIS A 349 -6.24 -16.87 18.30
CA HIS A 349 -7.46 -17.61 17.91
C HIS A 349 -8.46 -16.77 17.10
N ASP A 350 -8.76 -15.56 17.57
CA ASP A 350 -9.75 -14.67 16.94
C ASP A 350 -9.26 -14.12 15.60
N VAL A 351 -7.97 -13.81 15.52
CA VAL A 351 -7.31 -13.31 14.30
C VAL A 351 -7.23 -14.42 13.27
N SER A 352 -6.77 -15.61 13.64
CA SER A 352 -6.72 -16.78 12.76
C SER A 352 -8.11 -17.12 12.21
N SER A 353 -9.13 -17.11 13.07
CA SER A 353 -10.52 -17.29 12.66
C SER A 353 -11.00 -16.18 11.71
N ALA A 354 -10.58 -14.93 11.92
CA ALA A 354 -10.89 -13.82 11.02
C ALA A 354 -10.20 -13.97 9.65
N ILE A 355 -8.96 -14.46 9.62
CA ILE A 355 -8.26 -14.80 8.37
C ILE A 355 -9.04 -15.87 7.61
N ASP A 356 -9.52 -16.92 8.28
CA ASP A 356 -10.28 -17.98 7.61
C ASP A 356 -11.60 -17.46 7.01
N ARG A 357 -12.27 -16.52 7.69
CA ARG A 357 -13.46 -15.84 7.17
C ARG A 357 -13.11 -14.96 5.96
N ALA A 358 -12.02 -14.19 6.03
CA ALA A 358 -11.55 -13.39 4.90
C ALA A 358 -11.22 -14.25 3.67
N VAL A 359 -10.51 -15.36 3.87
CA VAL A 359 -10.20 -16.34 2.81
C VAL A 359 -11.47 -16.94 2.21
N SER A 360 -12.46 -17.25 3.04
CA SER A 360 -13.74 -17.77 2.58
C SER A 360 -14.47 -16.72 1.72
N SER A 361 -14.44 -15.45 2.12
CA SER A 361 -14.97 -14.32 1.34
C SER A 361 -14.21 -14.07 0.03
N LEU A 362 -12.90 -14.35 -0.01
CA LEU A 362 -12.08 -14.35 -1.23
C LEU A 362 -12.36 -15.56 -2.14
N MET A 363 -13.02 -16.61 -1.67
CA MET A 363 -13.42 -17.75 -2.51
C MET A 363 -14.84 -17.63 -3.05
N ARG A 364 -15.68 -16.74 -2.51
CA ARG A 364 -17.08 -16.58 -2.92
C ARG A 364 -17.21 -16.17 -4.38
N THR A 365 -18.17 -16.81 -5.06
CA THR A 365 -18.59 -16.56 -6.44
C THR A 365 -20.07 -16.18 -6.56
N GLU A 366 -20.90 -16.60 -5.61
CA GLU A 366 -22.35 -16.37 -5.60
C GLU A 366 -22.72 -14.99 -5.05
N TRP A 367 -23.73 -14.36 -5.65
CA TRP A 367 -24.08 -12.96 -5.40
C TRP A 367 -25.23 -12.73 -4.42
N SER A 368 -26.00 -13.77 -4.06
CA SER A 368 -27.36 -13.68 -3.48
C SER A 368 -27.50 -12.85 -2.21
N ASP A 369 -26.41 -12.60 -1.48
CA ASP A 369 -26.41 -11.86 -0.20
C ASP A 369 -25.35 -10.75 -0.12
N MET A 370 -24.79 -10.34 -1.26
CA MET A 370 -23.72 -9.34 -1.31
C MET A 370 -24.28 -7.93 -1.53
N ILE A 371 -23.67 -6.95 -0.86
CA ILE A 371 -23.93 -5.54 -1.16
C ILE A 371 -23.16 -5.10 -2.39
N THR A 372 -23.69 -4.10 -3.09
CA THR A 372 -22.95 -3.43 -4.17
C THR A 372 -21.83 -2.55 -3.62
N ILE A 373 -20.87 -2.21 -4.47
CA ILE A 373 -19.76 -1.33 -4.10
C ILE A 373 -20.22 0.07 -3.65
N GLU A 374 -21.29 0.61 -4.23
CA GLU A 374 -21.84 1.92 -3.84
C GLU A 374 -22.43 1.86 -2.43
N ARG A 375 -23.18 0.80 -2.11
CA ARG A 375 -23.70 0.60 -0.76
C ARG A 375 -22.56 0.37 0.23
N ALA A 376 -21.50 -0.33 -0.19
CA ALA A 376 -20.31 -0.52 0.62
C ALA A 376 -19.58 0.80 0.90
N ALA A 377 -19.61 1.76 -0.04
CA ALA A 377 -19.09 3.11 0.12
C ALA A 377 -20.01 4.06 0.91
N GLY A 378 -21.19 3.59 1.33
CA GLY A 378 -22.16 4.40 2.09
C GLY A 378 -22.99 5.32 1.21
N LEU A 379 -22.97 5.12 -0.11
CA LEU A 379 -23.87 5.80 -1.02
C LEU A 379 -25.25 5.11 -0.93
N CYS A 380 -26.25 5.85 -0.46
CA CYS A 380 -27.63 5.37 -0.51
C CYS A 380 -28.08 5.33 -1.97
N GLY A 381 -28.34 4.14 -2.52
CA GLY A 381 -29.06 4.02 -3.79
C GLY A 381 -30.51 4.49 -3.60
N THR A 382 -30.96 5.44 -4.42
CA THR A 382 -32.37 5.50 -4.82
C THR A 382 -32.72 4.12 -5.39
N ARG A 383 -33.70 3.46 -4.75
CA ARG A 383 -34.22 2.16 -5.17
C ARG A 383 -34.68 2.16 -6.61
#